data_AF-A0A523GIV5-F1
#
_entry.id   AF-A0A523GIV5-F1
#
_cell.length_a   1.000
_cell.length_b   1.000
_cell.length_c   1.000
_cell.angle_alpha   90.00
_cell.angle_beta   90.00
_cell.angle_gamma   90.00
#
_symmetry.space_group_name_H-M   'P 1'
#
loop_
_entity.id
_entity.type
_entity.pdbx_description
1 polymer ?
#
loop_
_entity_poly.entity_id
_entity_poly.type
_entity_poly.pdbx_seq_one_letter_code
_entity_poly.pdbx_strand_id
1 'polypeptide(L)'
;MELKDLLVTPVWLIIIYGVAFVIRRRLSDPVTRKYFIPALTVRLMGAIGMGLIYQFYYDGGDTFNFFTHGSQYIWEAWKDSPLKAIKLIFADGQHHADTFVYSSQIWYYRDLPSYFVVRVVAVLDLLTFHTYSATACLFATISCMGLCSMFRSFYQL
;
A
#
# COMPACT_ATOMS: atom_id res chain seq x y z
N MET A 1 8.53 7.55 -8.90
CA MET A 1 9.12 8.11 -7.67
C MET A 1 9.31 9.59 -7.87
N GLU A 2 8.66 10.39 -7.02
CA GLU A 2 8.79 11.85 -7.04
C GLU A 2 9.75 12.31 -5.94
N LEU A 3 10.16 13.58 -5.96
CA LEU A 3 11.01 14.16 -4.90
C LEU A 3 10.39 13.99 -3.49
N LYS A 4 9.05 13.93 -3.41
CA LYS A 4 8.32 13.66 -2.16
C LYS A 4 8.64 12.30 -1.55
N ASP A 5 8.97 11.28 -2.37
CA ASP A 5 9.35 9.95 -1.88
C ASP A 5 10.61 10.03 -1.01
N LEU A 6 11.55 10.93 -1.35
CA LEU A 6 12.79 11.12 -0.59
C LEU A 6 12.56 11.65 0.84
N LEU A 7 11.44 12.35 1.07
CA LEU A 7 11.09 12.90 2.38
C LEU A 7 10.09 12.03 3.13
N VAL A 8 9.03 11.57 2.44
CA VAL A 8 7.92 10.85 3.04
C VAL A 8 8.30 9.41 3.37
N THR A 9 9.09 8.74 2.52
CA THR A 9 9.47 7.34 2.73
C THR A 9 10.35 7.14 3.97
N PRO A 10 11.40 7.94 4.24
CA PRO A 10 12.17 7.80 5.48
C PRO A 10 11.32 7.98 6.76
N VAL A 11 10.39 8.93 6.76
CA VAL A 11 9.47 9.15 7.88
C VAL A 11 8.61 7.90 8.12
N TRP A 12 8.03 7.34 7.04
CA TRP A 12 7.26 6.11 7.14
C TRP A 12 8.10 4.89 7.54
N LEU A 13 9.34 4.79 7.09
CA LEU A 13 10.26 3.73 7.55
C LEU A 13 10.52 3.82 9.06
N ILE A 14 10.73 5.03 9.60
CA ILE A 14 10.88 5.23 11.05
C ILE A 14 9.62 4.77 11.80
N ILE A 15 8.44 5.15 11.32
CA ILE A 15 7.16 4.74 11.92
C ILE A 15 7.00 3.22 11.85
N ILE A 16 7.26 2.61 10.69
CA ILE A 16 7.17 1.16 10.47
C ILE A 16 8.10 0.42 11.41
N TYR A 17 9.38 0.82 11.52
CA TYR A 17 10.33 0.17 12.43
C TYR A 17 9.96 0.38 13.90
N GLY A 18 9.47 1.57 14.28
CA GLY A 18 8.99 1.84 15.63
C GLY A 18 7.82 0.92 16.01
N VAL A 19 6.81 0.84 15.15
CA VAL A 19 5.65 -0.05 15.34
C VAL A 19 6.08 -1.52 15.34
N ALA A 20 6.94 -1.93 14.41
CA ALA A 20 7.49 -3.28 14.34
C ALA A 20 8.23 -3.69 15.61
N PHE A 21 8.99 -2.77 16.22
CA PHE A 21 9.75 -3.05 17.44
C PHE A 21 8.86 -3.25 18.67
N VAL A 22 7.70 -2.58 18.71
CA VAL A 22 6.67 -2.75 19.75
C VAL A 22 5.91 -4.06 19.52
N ILE A 23 5.46 -4.31 18.30
CA ILE A 23 4.58 -5.43 17.97
C ILE A 23 5.33 -6.78 17.92
N ARG A 24 6.64 -6.81 17.64
CA ARG A 24 7.42 -8.07 17.56
C ARG A 24 7.33 -8.97 18.78
N ARG A 25 7.00 -8.42 19.96
CA ARG A 25 6.79 -9.22 21.18
C ARG A 25 5.48 -10.02 21.15
N ARG A 26 4.47 -9.53 20.44
CA ARG A 26 3.15 -10.17 20.30
C ARG A 26 3.11 -11.14 19.12
N LEU A 27 3.76 -10.77 18.02
CA LEU A 27 3.76 -11.54 16.77
C LEU A 27 4.84 -12.62 16.67
N SER A 28 5.77 -12.69 17.63
CA SER A 28 6.87 -13.65 17.56
C SER A 28 7.17 -14.26 18.92
N ASP A 29 7.57 -15.53 18.89
CA ASP A 29 8.03 -16.27 20.06
C ASP A 29 9.52 -16.00 20.33
N PRO A 30 10.07 -16.37 21.50
CA PRO A 30 11.47 -16.09 21.85
C PRO A 30 12.47 -16.55 20.79
N VAL A 31 12.16 -17.65 20.10
CA VAL A 31 12.99 -18.24 19.03
C VAL A 31 12.90 -17.42 17.73
N THR A 32 11.70 -17.00 17.33
CA THR A 32 11.44 -16.33 16.04
C THR A 32 11.62 -14.82 16.09
N ARG A 33 11.56 -14.22 17.28
CA ARG A 33 11.64 -12.76 17.49
C ARG A 33 12.92 -12.13 16.95
N LYS A 34 14.05 -12.86 16.95
CA LYS A 34 15.32 -12.37 16.39
C LYS A 34 15.28 -12.21 14.86
N TYR A 35 14.38 -12.94 14.19
CA TYR A 35 14.24 -12.90 12.73
C TYR A 35 13.19 -11.91 12.24
N PHE A 36 12.30 -11.42 13.11
CA PHE A 36 11.21 -10.53 12.70
C PHE A 36 11.70 -9.24 12.03
N ILE A 37 12.67 -8.55 12.66
CA ILE A 37 13.21 -7.29 12.12
C ILE A 37 14.03 -7.53 10.84
N PRO A 38 14.96 -8.52 10.79
CA PRO A 38 15.63 -8.87 9.53
C PRO A 38 14.68 -9.23 8.40
N ALA A 39 13.65 -10.04 8.68
CA ALA A 39 12.65 -10.43 7.68
C ALA A 39 11.88 -9.21 7.14
N LEU A 40 11.46 -8.30 8.03
CA LEU A 40 10.81 -7.05 7.64
C LEU A 40 11.74 -6.18 6.78
N THR A 41 13.01 -6.03 7.17
CA THR A 41 14.00 -5.26 6.40
C THR A 41 14.17 -5.82 4.98
N VAL A 42 14.32 -7.14 4.84
CA VAL A 42 14.42 -7.78 3.52
C VAL A 42 13.16 -7.54 2.70
N ARG A 43 11.98 -7.60 3.32
CA ARG A 43 10.70 -7.35 2.64
C ARG A 43 10.57 -5.90 2.16
N LEU A 44 10.99 -4.94 2.98
CA LEU A 44 11.00 -3.52 2.63
C LEU A 44 11.98 -3.22 1.48
N MET A 45 13.20 -3.76 1.55
CA MET A 45 14.17 -3.65 0.45
C MET A 45 13.63 -4.26 -0.84
N GLY A 46 12.97 -5.42 -0.76
CA GLY A 46 12.34 -6.05 -1.92
C GLY A 46 11.23 -5.20 -2.53
N ALA A 47 10.40 -4.55 -1.70
CA ALA A 47 9.33 -3.68 -2.18
C ALA A 47 9.87 -2.41 -2.86
N ILE A 48 10.87 -1.76 -2.28
CA ILE A 48 11.54 -0.60 -2.88
C ILE A 48 12.24 -1.02 -4.18
N GLY A 49 13.00 -2.12 -4.15
CA GLY A 49 13.72 -2.65 -5.32
C GLY A 49 12.79 -2.98 -6.48
N MET A 50 11.63 -3.61 -6.20
CA MET A 50 10.61 -3.88 -7.20
C MET A 50 10.07 -2.59 -7.82
N GLY A 51 9.78 -1.58 -6.99
CA GLY A 51 9.40 -0.25 -7.45
C GLY A 51 10.43 0.40 -8.38
N LEU A 52 11.72 0.30 -8.02
CA LEU A 52 12.82 0.82 -8.84
C LEU A 52 12.91 0.09 -10.19
N ILE A 53 12.78 -1.24 -10.22
CA ILE A 53 12.82 -2.00 -11.48
C ILE A 53 11.63 -1.61 -12.37
N TYR A 54 10.42 -1.58 -11.84
CA TYR A 54 9.24 -1.22 -12.64
C TYR A 54 9.33 0.21 -13.19
N GLN A 55 9.92 1.13 -12.43
CA GLN A 55 10.09 2.50 -12.89
C GLN A 55 11.21 2.67 -13.93
N PHE A 56 12.40 2.13 -13.66
CA PHE A 56 13.59 2.44 -14.45
C PHE A 56 13.89 1.42 -15.56
N TYR A 57 13.30 0.23 -15.48
CA TYR A 57 13.53 -0.84 -16.46
C TYR A 57 12.29 -1.12 -17.32
N TYR A 58 11.09 -1.13 -16.72
CA TYR A 58 9.85 -1.43 -17.45
C TYR A 58 9.07 -0.19 -17.88
N ASP A 59 9.49 1.02 -17.48
CA ASP A 59 8.78 2.29 -17.72
C ASP A 59 7.29 2.26 -17.32
N GLY A 60 6.94 1.41 -16.34
CA GLY A 60 5.57 1.22 -15.89
C GLY A 60 5.24 -0.23 -15.51
N GLY A 61 3.94 -0.54 -15.50
CA GLY A 61 3.40 -1.87 -15.20
C GLY A 61 2.19 -1.80 -14.25
N ASP A 62 1.62 -2.96 -13.93
CA ASP A 62 0.36 -3.02 -13.18
C ASP A 62 0.43 -2.33 -11.81
N THR A 63 1.56 -2.39 -11.11
CA THR A 63 1.73 -1.68 -9.83
C THR A 63 1.59 -0.17 -9.97
N PHE A 64 2.11 0.40 -11.06
CA PHE A 64 1.93 1.81 -11.39
C PHE A 64 0.51 2.10 -11.88
N ASN A 65 -0.13 1.17 -12.58
CA ASN A 65 -1.53 1.34 -12.99
C ASN A 65 -2.48 1.40 -11.79
N PHE A 66 -2.28 0.56 -10.78
CA PHE A 66 -3.08 0.60 -9.55
C PHE A 66 -2.86 1.87 -8.74
N PHE A 67 -1.63 2.41 -8.75
CA PHE A 67 -1.25 3.61 -8.01
C PHE A 67 -1.60 4.90 -8.79
N THR A 68 -0.90 5.16 -9.89
CA THR A 68 -1.00 6.38 -10.69
C THR A 68 -2.35 6.49 -11.42
N HIS A 69 -2.85 5.39 -11.99
CA HIS A 69 -4.11 5.40 -12.76
C HIS A 69 -5.31 4.87 -11.96
N GLY A 70 -5.13 4.69 -10.64
CA GLY A 70 -6.14 4.15 -9.74
C GLY A 70 -6.29 5.00 -8.49
N SER A 71 -5.39 4.82 -7.52
CA SER A 71 -5.47 5.50 -6.23
C SER A 71 -5.33 7.02 -6.35
N GLN A 72 -4.63 7.53 -7.36
CA GLN A 72 -4.49 8.96 -7.62
C GLN A 72 -5.82 9.70 -7.68
N TYR A 73 -6.80 9.18 -8.41
CA TYR A 73 -8.09 9.85 -8.55
C TYR A 73 -8.92 9.79 -7.26
N ILE A 74 -8.71 8.78 -6.42
CA ILE A 74 -9.33 8.70 -5.09
C ILE A 74 -8.65 9.68 -4.13
N TRP A 75 -7.33 9.86 -4.22
CA TRP A 75 -6.59 10.88 -3.50
C TRP A 75 -6.99 12.30 -3.91
N GLU A 76 -7.18 12.55 -5.20
CA GLU A 76 -7.70 13.82 -5.70
C GLU A 76 -9.13 14.09 -5.23
N ALA A 77 -10.00 13.06 -5.27
CA ALA A 77 -11.33 13.16 -4.70
C ALA A 77 -11.28 13.46 -3.19
N TRP A 78 -10.29 12.94 -2.45
CA TRP A 78 -10.12 13.21 -1.03
C TRP A 78 -9.74 14.67 -0.76
N LYS A 79 -8.85 15.24 -1.59
CA LYS A 79 -8.47 16.66 -1.52
C LYS A 79 -9.64 17.61 -1.81
N ASP A 80 -10.54 17.22 -2.73
CA ASP A 80 -11.74 18.01 -3.05
C ASP A 80 -12.83 17.83 -1.98
N SER A 81 -13.19 16.58 -1.68
CA SER A 81 -14.20 16.24 -0.70
C SER A 81 -13.98 14.83 -0.12
N PRO A 82 -13.67 14.69 1.19
CA PRO A 82 -13.49 13.39 1.81
C PRO A 82 -14.66 12.42 1.62
N LEU A 83 -15.89 12.95 1.53
CA LEU A 83 -17.10 12.17 1.26
C LEU A 83 -17.07 11.51 -0.13
N LYS A 84 -16.55 12.19 -1.16
CA LYS A 84 -16.44 11.62 -2.52
C LYS A 84 -15.43 10.48 -2.56
N ALA A 85 -14.30 10.63 -1.87
CA ALA A 85 -13.30 9.58 -1.75
C ALA A 85 -13.84 8.33 -1.02
N ILE A 86 -14.57 8.53 0.08
CA ILE A 86 -15.22 7.41 0.80
C ILE A 86 -16.24 6.72 -0.12
N LYS A 87 -17.06 7.48 -0.84
CA LYS A 87 -18.00 6.93 -1.83
C LYS A 87 -17.28 6.10 -2.91
N LEU A 88 -16.13 6.55 -3.40
CA LEU A 88 -15.31 5.79 -4.37
C LEU A 88 -14.76 4.50 -3.75
N ILE A 89 -14.20 4.54 -2.54
CA ILE A 89 -13.66 3.34 -1.87
C ILE A 89 -14.73 2.26 -1.71
N PHE A 90 -15.98 2.64 -1.43
CA PHE A 90 -17.10 1.72 -1.26
C PHE A 90 -18.01 1.62 -2.50
N ALA A 91 -17.58 2.11 -3.66
CA ALA A 91 -18.40 2.08 -4.86
C ALA A 91 -18.70 0.65 -5.32
N ASP A 92 -19.66 0.49 -6.22
CA ASP A 92 -20.10 -0.77 -6.82
C ASP A 92 -19.55 -0.96 -8.24
N GLY A 93 -18.62 -0.10 -8.67
CA GLY A 93 -18.10 -0.09 -10.04
C GLY A 93 -19.03 0.58 -11.05
N GLN A 94 -20.19 1.12 -10.60
CA GLN A 94 -21.07 1.94 -11.41
C GLN A 94 -20.70 3.42 -11.29
N HIS A 95 -20.91 4.14 -12.38
CA HIS A 95 -20.61 5.56 -12.45
C HIS A 95 -21.78 6.36 -11.85
N HIS A 96 -21.53 7.03 -10.73
CA HIS A 96 -22.49 7.94 -10.10
C HIS A 96 -22.17 9.37 -10.49
N ALA A 97 -23.18 10.23 -10.71
CA ALA A 97 -22.98 11.61 -11.16
C ALA A 97 -22.01 12.39 -10.24
N ASP A 98 -22.13 12.19 -8.93
CA ASP A 98 -21.31 12.85 -7.90
C ASP A 98 -19.81 12.51 -7.98
N THR A 99 -19.47 11.30 -8.46
CA THR A 99 -18.11 10.76 -8.50
C THR A 99 -17.62 10.49 -9.93
N PHE A 100 -18.40 10.89 -10.94
CA PHE A 100 -18.14 10.58 -12.35
C PHE A 100 -16.79 11.13 -12.83
N VAL A 101 -16.47 12.36 -12.42
CA VAL A 101 -15.21 13.04 -12.76
C VAL A 101 -13.98 12.22 -12.39
N TYR A 102 -14.04 11.48 -11.26
CA TYR A 102 -12.94 10.64 -10.79
C TYR A 102 -13.07 9.19 -11.28
N SER A 103 -14.26 8.59 -11.16
CA SER A 103 -14.50 7.19 -11.52
C SER A 103 -14.28 6.90 -13.01
N SER A 104 -14.52 7.87 -13.89
CA SER A 104 -14.28 7.72 -15.33
C SER A 104 -12.79 7.66 -15.70
N GLN A 105 -11.90 8.18 -14.85
CA GLN A 105 -10.46 8.22 -15.09
C GLN A 105 -9.72 7.00 -14.51
N ILE A 106 -10.34 6.30 -13.56
CA ILE A 106 -9.80 5.07 -12.97
C ILE A 106 -9.90 3.92 -13.97
N TRP A 107 -8.75 3.41 -14.43
CA TRP A 107 -8.69 2.40 -15.49
C TRP A 107 -9.44 1.10 -15.15
N TYR A 108 -9.28 0.64 -13.92
CA TYR A 108 -9.85 -0.62 -13.47
C TYR A 108 -11.25 -0.49 -12.85
N TYR A 109 -11.89 0.68 -12.93
CA TYR A 109 -13.11 0.97 -12.15
C TYR A 109 -14.26 -0.02 -12.37
N ARG A 110 -14.44 -0.45 -13.62
CA ARG A 110 -15.50 -1.40 -14.01
C ARG A 110 -15.15 -2.86 -13.70
N ASP A 111 -13.87 -3.17 -13.56
CA ASP A 111 -13.42 -4.52 -13.22
C ASP A 111 -13.30 -4.65 -11.70
N LEU A 112 -14.37 -5.12 -11.05
CA LEU A 112 -14.47 -5.22 -9.59
C LEU A 112 -13.27 -5.90 -8.90
N PRO A 113 -12.71 -7.02 -9.42
CA PRO A 113 -11.51 -7.64 -8.86
C PRO A 113 -10.28 -6.72 -8.88
N SER A 114 -9.97 -6.09 -10.02
CA SER A 114 -8.83 -5.16 -10.11
C SER A 114 -9.10 -3.87 -9.32
N TYR A 115 -10.35 -3.40 -9.29
CA TYR A 115 -10.74 -2.24 -8.53
C TYR A 115 -10.64 -2.47 -7.02
N PHE A 116 -10.82 -3.71 -6.54
CA PHE A 116 -10.55 -4.05 -5.15
C PHE A 116 -9.10 -3.72 -4.77
N VAL A 117 -8.14 -4.05 -5.63
CA VAL A 117 -6.73 -3.70 -5.41
C VAL A 117 -6.56 -2.18 -5.35
N VAL A 118 -7.17 -1.43 -6.28
CA VAL A 118 -7.16 0.05 -6.26
C VAL A 118 -7.68 0.61 -4.93
N ARG A 119 -8.76 0.04 -4.37
CA ARG A 119 -9.31 0.48 -3.08
C ARG A 119 -8.34 0.25 -1.93
N VAL A 120 -7.71 -0.92 -1.87
CA VAL A 120 -6.71 -1.23 -0.85
C VAL A 120 -5.52 -0.28 -0.98
N VAL A 121 -5.03 -0.07 -2.20
CA VAL A 121 -3.95 0.90 -2.47
C VAL A 121 -4.38 2.27 -2.00
N ALA A 122 -5.57 2.76 -2.38
CA ALA A 122 -6.08 4.07 -2.01
C ALA A 122 -6.16 4.28 -0.50
N VAL A 123 -6.60 3.29 0.28
CA VAL A 123 -6.63 3.41 1.75
C VAL A 123 -5.22 3.63 2.33
N LEU A 124 -4.22 2.91 1.82
CA LEU A 124 -2.82 3.10 2.23
C LEU A 124 -2.23 4.41 1.69
N ASP A 125 -2.71 4.82 0.52
CA ASP A 125 -2.29 6.03 -0.17
C ASP A 125 -2.74 7.31 0.54
N LEU A 126 -3.96 7.29 1.10
CA LEU A 126 -4.48 8.35 1.96
C LEU A 126 -3.58 8.58 3.18
N LEU A 127 -3.01 7.51 3.76
CA LEU A 127 -2.09 7.61 4.89
C LEU A 127 -0.73 8.17 4.48
N THR A 128 -0.26 7.80 3.30
CA THR A 128 1.10 8.12 2.82
C THR A 128 1.16 9.36 1.93
N PHE A 129 0.06 10.12 1.84
CA PHE A 129 -0.06 11.35 1.05
C PHE A 129 0.27 11.14 -0.43
N HIS A 130 -0.20 10.03 -1.01
CA HIS A 130 0.05 9.69 -2.39
C HIS A 130 1.54 9.48 -2.72
N THR A 131 2.25 8.69 -1.92
CA THR A 131 3.69 8.43 -2.08
C THR A 131 3.95 6.96 -2.38
N TYR A 132 4.39 6.65 -3.61
CA TYR A 132 4.51 5.27 -4.10
C TYR A 132 5.43 4.41 -3.23
N SER A 133 6.63 4.93 -2.94
CA SER A 133 7.62 4.18 -2.17
C SER A 133 7.13 3.92 -0.74
N ALA A 134 6.36 4.83 -0.14
CA ALA A 134 5.78 4.66 1.19
C ALA A 134 4.59 3.69 1.18
N THR A 135 3.69 3.76 0.19
CA THR A 135 2.58 2.78 0.05
C THR A 135 3.12 1.37 -0.14
N ALA A 136 4.15 1.20 -0.98
CA ALA A 136 4.82 -0.08 -1.18
C ALA A 136 5.41 -0.62 0.14
N CYS A 137 6.03 0.24 0.95
CA CYS A 137 6.54 -0.15 2.27
C CYS A 137 5.43 -0.58 3.24
N LEU A 138 4.29 0.10 3.25
CA LEU A 138 3.14 -0.30 4.07
C LEU A 138 2.56 -1.64 3.62
N PHE A 139 2.40 -1.86 2.32
CA PHE A 139 1.98 -3.15 1.76
C PHE A 139 2.93 -4.27 2.18
N ALA A 140 4.24 -4.04 2.03
CA ALA A 140 5.27 -4.99 2.43
C ALA A 140 5.21 -5.32 3.92
N THR A 141 4.95 -4.32 4.75
CA THR A 141 4.83 -4.45 6.21
C THR A 141 3.62 -5.30 6.60
N ILE A 142 2.43 -4.99 6.05
CA ILE A 142 1.19 -5.74 6.32
C ILE A 142 1.34 -7.18 5.86
N SER A 143 1.87 -7.39 4.64
CA SER A 143 2.17 -8.73 4.12
C SER A 143 3.14 -9.50 5.02
N CYS A 144 4.19 -8.86 5.52
CA CYS A 144 5.15 -9.47 6.43
C CYS A 144 4.51 -9.87 7.77
N MET A 145 3.68 -9.01 8.36
CA MET A 145 2.97 -9.30 9.61
C MET A 145 2.01 -10.50 9.45
N GLY A 146 1.28 -10.56 8.33
CA GLY A 146 0.42 -11.70 8.01
C GLY A 146 1.19 -13.01 7.89
N LEU A 147 2.31 -12.99 7.15
CA LEU A 147 3.19 -14.16 6.98
C LEU A 147 3.79 -14.64 8.30
N CYS A 148 4.27 -13.73 9.16
CA CYS A 148 4.80 -14.11 10.47
C CYS A 148 3.72 -14.74 11.36
N SER A 149 2.50 -14.21 11.31
CA SER A 149 1.36 -14.75 12.06
C SER A 149 0.99 -16.14 11.57
N MET A 150 0.91 -16.33 10.25
CA MET A 150 0.63 -17.62 9.62
C MET A 150 1.72 -18.66 9.94
N PHE A 151 2.99 -18.28 9.83
CA PHE A 151 4.11 -19.16 10.20
C PHE A 151 4.00 -19.63 11.65
N ARG A 152 3.66 -18.72 12.57
CA ARG A 152 3.46 -19.07 13.98
C ARG A 152 2.31 -20.06 14.17
N SER A 153 1.19 -19.87 13.48
CA SER A 153 0.06 -20.82 13.54
C SER A 153 0.46 -22.22 13.09
N PHE A 154 1.24 -22.34 12.01
CA PHE A 154 1.74 -23.65 11.57
C PHE A 154 2.83 -24.23 12.45
N TYR A 155 3.66 -23.39 13.08
CA TYR A 155 4.70 -23.84 13.99
C TYR A 155 4.15 -24.36 15.33
N GLN A 156 2.95 -23.91 15.73
CA GLN A 156 2.29 -24.32 16.97
C GLN A 156 1.39 -25.55 16.81
N LEU A 157 1.06 -25.94 15.57
CA LEU A 157 0.37 -27.18 15.22
C LEU A 157 1.32 -28.38 15.33
#